data_AF-A0A9E3CKI1-F1
#
_entry.id   AF-A0A9E3CKI1-F1
#
_cell.length_a   1.000
_cell.length_b   1.000
_cell.length_c   1.000
_cell.angle_alpha   90.00
_cell.angle_beta   90.00
_cell.angle_gamma   90.00
#
_symmetry.space_group_name_H-M   'P 1'
#
loop_
_entity.id
_entity.type
_entity.pdbx_description
1 polymer ?
#
loop_
_entity_poly.entity_id
_entity_poly.type
_entity_poly.pdbx_seq_one_letter_code
_entity_poly.pdbx_strand_id
1 'polypeptide(L)'
;MDQELIDNYTTGFEEVKETVKKYTPEYAGQLAGVDPALDPVSKIPQFKVCACRVRKADAPKNAATQARERSNTMKVRWTRRSIRFRISPSELEALMHGRPVREELAWPGGRWVAAIRPGGGETRLASEDDSLLVTLAEADRHRLAAPEAEGVYFETSAEPSLRFYIEKDFPCVHPRAAEALEPAGETFAPPADFAARKAEE
;
A
#
# COMPACT_ATOMS: atom_id res chain seq x y z
N MET A 1 11.30 -33.20 16.31
CA MET A 1 11.47 -34.60 15.91
C MET A 1 10.43 -35.42 16.65
N ASP A 2 10.01 -36.53 16.08
CA ASP A 2 9.07 -37.45 16.72
C ASP A 2 9.84 -38.35 17.69
N GLN A 3 9.60 -38.19 18.99
CA GLN A 3 10.36 -38.89 20.04
C GLN A 3 9.88 -40.33 20.23
N GLU A 4 8.58 -40.59 20.09
CA GLU A 4 7.98 -41.91 20.32
C GLU A 4 8.47 -42.91 19.26
N LEU A 5 8.66 -42.45 18.02
CA LEU A 5 9.20 -43.29 16.96
C LEU A 5 10.69 -43.63 17.17
N ILE A 6 11.48 -42.66 17.65
CA ILE A 6 12.91 -42.86 17.93
C ILE A 6 13.09 -43.89 19.04
N ASP A 7 12.35 -43.75 20.13
CA ASP A 7 12.51 -44.57 21.33
C ASP A 7 12.07 -46.02 21.11
N ASN A 8 11.04 -46.24 20.28
CA ASN A 8 10.45 -47.58 20.09
C ASN A 8 11.00 -48.34 18.87
N TYR A 9 11.53 -47.64 17.86
CA TYR A 9 11.86 -48.25 16.57
C TYR A 9 13.27 -47.94 16.06
N THR A 10 14.12 -47.27 16.85
CA THR A 10 15.50 -46.96 16.44
C THR A 10 16.51 -47.28 17.54
N THR A 11 17.77 -47.48 17.16
CA THR A 11 18.89 -47.71 18.08
C THR A 11 20.09 -46.86 17.68
N GLY A 12 20.91 -46.44 18.64
CA GLY A 12 22.14 -45.66 18.36
C GLY A 12 21.89 -44.19 18.00
N PHE A 13 20.69 -43.67 18.23
CA PHE A 13 20.33 -42.28 17.89
C PHE A 13 21.22 -41.24 18.60
N GLU A 14 21.55 -41.46 19.88
CA GLU A 14 22.40 -40.52 20.64
C GLU A 14 23.84 -40.43 20.10
N GLU A 15 24.39 -41.52 19.55
CA GLU A 15 25.71 -41.51 18.91
C GLU A 15 25.70 -40.68 17.62
N VAL A 16 24.64 -40.82 16.82
CA VAL A 16 24.43 -40.02 15.60
C VAL A 16 24.26 -38.55 15.97
N LYS A 17 23.47 -38.25 16.99
CA LYS A 17 23.22 -36.89 17.47
C LYS A 17 24.49 -36.20 17.93
N GLU A 18 25.34 -36.86 18.71
CA GLU A 18 26.63 -36.30 19.12
C GLU A 18 27.58 -36.13 17.91
N THR A 19 27.56 -37.04 16.94
CA THR A 19 28.35 -36.92 15.70
C THR A 19 27.90 -35.72 14.85
N VAL A 20 26.59 -35.48 14.78
CA VAL A 20 25.99 -34.41 13.96
C VAL A 20 26.12 -33.03 14.61
N LYS A 21 26.31 -32.96 15.94
CA LYS A 21 26.38 -31.72 16.73
C LYS A 21 27.35 -30.65 16.21
N LYS A 22 28.45 -31.07 15.55
CA LYS A 22 29.41 -30.15 14.93
C LYS A 22 28.95 -29.53 13.60
N TYR A 23 27.93 -30.09 12.96
CA TYR A 23 27.39 -29.62 11.68
C TYR A 23 26.25 -28.63 11.90
N THR A 24 26.58 -27.45 12.42
CA THR A 24 25.61 -26.35 12.50
C THR A 24 25.25 -25.85 11.09
N PRO A 25 24.10 -25.18 10.90
CA PRO A 25 23.74 -24.58 9.60
C PRO A 25 24.84 -23.67 9.03
N GLU A 26 25.56 -22.95 9.90
CA GLU A 26 26.66 -22.07 9.51
C GLU A 26 27.87 -22.88 9.02
N TYR A 27 28.26 -23.93 9.75
CA TYR A 27 29.39 -24.78 9.37
C TYR A 27 29.09 -25.58 8.08
N ALA A 28 27.88 -26.14 7.98
CA ALA A 28 27.43 -26.84 6.79
C ALA A 28 27.30 -25.88 5.59
N GLY A 29 26.82 -24.66 5.81
CA GLY A 29 26.72 -23.62 4.79
C GLY A 29 28.07 -23.21 4.22
N GLN A 30 29.10 -23.09 5.07
CA GLN A 30 30.48 -22.83 4.63
C GLN A 30 31.03 -23.98 3.76
N LEU A 31 30.81 -25.23 4.14
CA LEU A 31 31.24 -26.39 3.36
C LEU A 31 30.51 -26.51 2.03
N ALA A 32 29.21 -26.23 2.01
CA ALA A 32 28.34 -26.41 0.84
C ALA A 32 28.25 -25.18 -0.08
N GLY A 33 28.85 -24.05 0.30
CA GLY A 33 28.72 -22.78 -0.45
C GLY A 33 27.28 -22.24 -0.46
N VAL A 34 26.54 -22.46 0.62
CA VAL A 34 25.13 -22.04 0.76
C VAL A 34 25.05 -21.10 1.97
N ASP A 35 24.47 -19.91 1.77
CA ASP A 35 24.14 -19.03 2.88
C ASP A 35 23.01 -19.67 3.71
N PRO A 36 23.20 -19.90 5.03
CA PRO A 36 22.18 -20.49 5.89
C PRO A 36 20.88 -19.67 5.97
N ALA A 37 20.91 -18.39 5.60
CA ALA A 37 19.72 -17.53 5.54
C ALA A 37 18.92 -17.68 4.23
N LEU A 38 19.42 -18.46 3.26
CA LEU A 38 18.78 -18.69 1.97
C LEU A 38 18.32 -20.13 1.84
N ASP A 39 17.23 -20.34 1.10
CA ASP A 39 16.82 -21.69 0.71
C ASP A 39 17.94 -22.38 -0.10
N PRO A 40 18.34 -23.61 0.26
CA PRO A 40 19.52 -24.25 -0.33
C PRO A 40 19.35 -24.59 -1.81
N VAL A 41 18.11 -24.80 -2.27
CA VAL A 41 17.80 -25.19 -3.66
C VAL A 41 17.60 -23.97 -4.54
N SER A 42 16.76 -23.03 -4.10
CA SER A 42 16.31 -21.89 -4.89
C SER A 42 17.10 -20.60 -4.64
N LYS A 43 17.93 -20.55 -3.59
CA LYS A 43 18.65 -19.35 -3.12
C LYS A 43 17.73 -18.15 -2.86
N ILE A 44 16.45 -18.42 -2.63
CA ILE A 44 15.46 -17.41 -2.34
C ILE A 44 15.57 -17.01 -0.87
N PRO A 45 15.53 -15.70 -0.55
CA PRO A 45 15.49 -15.25 0.84
C PRO A 45 14.19 -15.70 1.51
N GLN A 46 14.31 -16.23 2.73
CA GLN A 46 13.20 -16.85 3.47
C GLN A 46 11.99 -15.94 3.70
N PHE A 47 12.13 -14.61 3.54
CA PHE A 47 10.99 -13.69 3.62
C PHE A 47 9.98 -13.83 2.47
N LYS A 48 10.35 -14.48 1.35
CA LYS A 48 9.41 -14.73 0.24
C LYS A 48 8.42 -15.87 0.53
N VAL A 49 8.64 -16.66 1.59
CA VAL A 49 7.74 -17.75 2.00
C VAL A 49 7.44 -17.58 3.49
N CYS A 50 6.20 -17.23 3.81
CA CYS A 50 5.73 -17.11 5.20
C CYS A 50 4.48 -17.96 5.39
N ALA A 51 4.47 -18.82 6.41
CA ALA A 51 3.27 -19.51 6.84
C ALA A 51 2.36 -18.51 7.57
N CYS A 52 1.38 -17.96 6.85
CA CYS A 52 0.41 -17.01 7.40
C CYS A 52 -0.91 -17.69 7.74
N ARG A 53 -1.45 -17.46 8.94
CA ARG A 53 -2.84 -17.78 9.25
C ARG A 53 -3.73 -16.63 8.80
N VAL A 54 -4.42 -16.81 7.66
CA VAL A 54 -5.41 -15.85 7.18
C VAL A 54 -6.66 -15.95 8.05
N ARG A 55 -7.21 -14.81 8.47
CA ARG A 55 -8.51 -14.71 9.15
C ARG A 55 -9.38 -13.72 8.41
N LYS A 56 -10.70 -13.95 8.42
CA LYS A 56 -11.65 -12.96 7.92
C LYS A 56 -11.53 -11.71 8.79
N ALA A 57 -11.24 -10.57 8.17
CA ALA A 57 -11.29 -9.31 8.88
C ALA A 57 -12.74 -9.03 9.29
N ASP A 58 -12.96 -8.64 10.55
CA ASP A 58 -14.20 -7.96 10.92
C ASP A 58 -14.34 -6.72 10.02
N ALA A 59 -15.59 -6.31 9.74
CA ALA A 59 -15.87 -5.06 9.04
C ALA A 59 -14.95 -3.96 9.59
N PRO A 60 -14.29 -3.16 8.72
CA PRO A 60 -13.08 -2.45 9.07
C PRO A 60 -13.29 -1.59 10.32
N LYS A 61 -12.85 -2.09 11.47
CA LYS A 61 -12.76 -1.30 12.69
C LYS A 61 -11.52 -0.45 12.56
N ASN A 62 -11.69 0.71 11.92
CA ASN A 62 -10.99 2.00 12.02
C ASN A 62 -9.46 2.07 12.27
N ALA A 63 -8.71 1.04 12.63
CA ALA A 63 -7.28 1.09 12.92
C ALA A 63 -6.41 1.02 11.66
N ALA A 64 -6.79 0.22 10.65
CA ALA A 64 -6.12 0.21 9.35
C ALA A 64 -6.42 1.50 8.54
N THR A 65 -7.60 2.08 8.75
CA THR A 65 -7.96 3.40 8.23
C THR A 65 -7.18 4.50 8.96
N GLN A 66 -7.11 4.47 10.30
CA GLN A 66 -6.37 5.46 11.10
C GLN A 66 -4.85 5.43 10.90
N ALA A 67 -4.25 4.26 10.69
CA ALA A 67 -2.82 4.15 10.36
C ALA A 67 -2.51 4.66 8.94
N ARG A 68 -3.44 4.49 7.98
CA ARG A 68 -3.36 5.10 6.65
C ARG A 68 -3.61 6.60 6.70
N GLU A 69 -4.60 7.06 7.46
CA GLU A 69 -4.95 8.49 7.62
C GLU A 69 -3.83 9.30 8.28
N ARG A 70 -3.06 8.70 9.19
CA ARG A 70 -1.93 9.37 9.84
C ARG A 70 -0.76 9.70 8.90
N SER A 71 -0.71 9.14 7.67
CA SER A 71 0.36 9.42 6.69
C SER A 71 -0.14 9.85 5.30
N ASN A 72 -1.42 10.18 5.14
CA ASN A 72 -2.02 10.52 3.84
C ASN A 72 -2.41 12.00 3.74
N THR A 73 -1.48 12.89 4.12
CA THR A 73 -1.58 14.30 3.77
C THR A 73 -1.10 14.54 2.33
N MET A 74 -1.55 15.62 1.72
CA MET A 74 -1.19 16.01 0.37
C MET A 74 0.32 16.05 0.19
N LYS A 75 0.84 15.30 -0.78
CA LYS A 75 2.27 15.30 -1.10
C LYS A 75 2.55 16.27 -2.22
N VAL A 76 3.48 17.18 -2.00
CA VAL A 76 3.92 18.15 -3.00
C VAL A 76 5.30 17.76 -3.52
N ARG A 77 5.44 17.64 -4.84
CA ARG A 77 6.72 17.39 -5.52
C ARG A 77 6.90 18.39 -6.63
N TRP A 78 8.09 18.99 -6.75
CA TRP A 78 8.37 19.93 -7.82
C TRP A 78 9.68 19.61 -8.54
N THR A 79 9.77 20.14 -9.74
CA THR A 79 10.99 20.23 -10.56
C THR A 79 11.17 21.70 -10.97
N ARG A 80 12.15 22.00 -11.81
CA ARG A 80 12.31 23.35 -12.37
C ARG A 80 11.13 23.83 -13.24
N ARG A 81 10.35 22.90 -13.81
CA ARG A 81 9.30 23.21 -14.80
C ARG A 81 7.94 22.61 -14.46
N SER A 82 7.81 21.98 -13.30
CA SER A 82 6.55 21.40 -12.90
C SER A 82 6.38 21.31 -11.40
N ILE A 83 5.13 21.32 -10.96
CA ILE A 83 4.73 20.96 -9.60
C ILE A 83 3.58 19.95 -9.64
N ARG A 84 3.58 19.03 -8.69
CA ARG A 84 2.62 17.94 -8.59
C ARG A 84 2.11 17.86 -7.17
N PHE A 85 0.80 17.92 -7.04
CA PHE A 85 0.06 17.68 -5.82
C PHE A 85 -0.52 16.27 -5.91
N ARG A 86 -0.26 15.43 -4.91
CA ARG A 86 -0.92 14.12 -4.78
C ARG A 86 -1.81 14.14 -3.57
N ILE A 87 -3.11 13.97 -3.79
CA ILE A 87 -4.14 14.10 -2.74
C ILE A 87 -4.69 12.74 -2.32
N SER A 88 -5.11 12.65 -1.06
CA SER A 88 -5.76 11.48 -0.49
C SER A 88 -7.27 11.44 -0.80
N PRO A 89 -7.98 10.32 -0.51
CA PRO A 89 -9.43 10.25 -0.69
C PRO A 89 -10.18 11.32 0.11
N SER A 90 -9.78 11.55 1.36
CA SER A 90 -10.42 12.52 2.26
C SER A 90 -10.18 13.96 1.81
N GLU A 91 -9.04 14.24 1.17
CA GLU A 91 -8.74 15.54 0.58
C GLU A 91 -9.54 15.80 -0.69
N LEU A 92 -9.72 14.78 -1.54
CA LEU A 92 -10.62 14.86 -2.69
C LEU A 92 -12.06 15.14 -2.22
N GLU A 93 -12.54 14.41 -1.22
CA GLU A 93 -13.86 14.65 -0.62
C GLU A 93 -13.97 16.08 -0.03
N ALA A 94 -12.93 16.57 0.64
CA ALA A 94 -12.89 17.95 1.11
C ALA A 94 -13.07 18.96 -0.03
N LEU A 95 -12.33 18.81 -1.12
CA LEU A 95 -12.43 19.65 -2.32
C LEU A 95 -13.82 19.60 -2.97
N MET A 96 -14.44 18.41 -3.02
CA MET A 96 -15.81 18.23 -3.53
C MET A 96 -16.84 18.97 -2.67
N HIS A 97 -16.62 19.05 -1.36
CA HIS A 97 -17.46 19.81 -0.43
C HIS A 97 -17.11 21.29 -0.29
N GLY A 98 -16.29 21.83 -1.21
CA GLY A 98 -15.93 23.26 -1.17
C GLY A 98 -14.90 23.61 -0.09
N ARG A 99 -14.30 22.62 0.57
CA ARG A 99 -13.27 22.84 1.61
C ARG A 99 -11.88 22.83 0.96
N PRO A 100 -11.01 23.79 1.29
CA PRO A 100 -9.64 23.79 0.79
C PRO A 100 -8.81 22.70 1.48
N VAL A 101 -7.77 22.23 0.79
CA VAL A 101 -6.75 21.34 1.34
C VAL A 101 -5.40 22.04 1.28
N ARG A 102 -4.54 21.81 2.28
CA ARG A 102 -3.24 22.47 2.39
C ARG A 102 -2.20 21.54 2.98
N GLU A 103 -0.96 21.73 2.55
CA GLU A 103 0.23 21.13 3.12
C GLU A 103 1.18 22.25 3.52
N GLU A 104 1.79 22.13 4.71
CA GLU A 104 2.72 23.11 5.24
C GLU A 104 4.09 22.46 5.46
N LEU A 105 5.11 23.08 4.88
CA LEU A 105 6.50 22.75 5.14
C LEU A 105 7.09 23.85 6.04
N ALA A 106 7.47 23.50 7.26
CA ALA A 106 8.06 24.43 8.21
C ALA A 106 9.52 24.07 8.50
N TRP A 107 10.37 25.08 8.70
CA TRP A 107 11.77 24.95 9.10
C TRP A 107 12.16 26.12 10.00
N PRO A 108 13.32 26.07 10.69
CA PRO A 108 13.75 27.18 11.52
C PRO A 108 13.84 28.49 10.72
N GLY A 109 13.02 29.49 11.10
CA GLY A 109 13.02 30.81 10.48
C GLY A 109 12.17 30.96 9.21
N GLY A 110 11.40 29.94 8.82
CA GLY A 110 10.52 30.06 7.65
C GLY A 110 9.46 28.96 7.57
N ARG A 111 8.42 29.25 6.79
CA ARG A 111 7.37 28.29 6.44
C ARG A 111 6.98 28.50 4.99
N TRP A 112 6.47 27.45 4.38
CA TRP A 112 5.87 27.53 3.05
C TRP A 112 4.62 26.68 2.99
N VAL A 113 3.60 27.20 2.31
CA VAL A 113 2.29 26.55 2.23
C VAL A 113 1.94 26.27 0.79
N ALA A 114 1.51 25.04 0.51
CA ALA A 114 0.86 24.67 -0.73
C ALA A 114 -0.61 24.41 -0.45
N ALA A 115 -1.52 25.04 -1.20
CA ALA A 115 -2.95 24.85 -1.00
C ALA A 115 -3.70 24.68 -2.33
N ILE A 116 -4.74 23.86 -2.29
CA ILE A 116 -5.72 23.72 -3.35
C ILE A 116 -7.05 24.20 -2.78
N ARG A 117 -7.61 25.25 -3.37
CA ARG A 117 -8.93 25.79 -3.02
C ARG A 117 -9.93 25.55 -4.15
N PRO A 118 -11.17 25.19 -3.85
CA PRO A 118 -12.26 25.22 -4.80
C PRO A 118 -12.48 26.63 -5.38
N GLY A 119 -12.70 26.73 -6.68
CA GLY A 119 -13.04 27.98 -7.37
C GLY A 119 -14.19 27.79 -8.37
N GLY A 120 -14.91 28.88 -8.63
CA GLY A 120 -15.99 28.92 -9.64
C GLY A 120 -15.53 29.37 -11.03
N GLY A 121 -14.29 29.87 -11.17
CA GLY A 121 -13.70 30.26 -12.46
C GLY A 121 -12.78 29.18 -13.03
N GLU A 122 -11.83 29.58 -13.86
CA GLU A 122 -10.83 28.69 -14.44
C GLU A 122 -9.81 28.18 -13.43
N THR A 123 -9.29 26.98 -13.68
CA THR A 123 -8.21 26.41 -12.88
C THR A 123 -6.91 27.17 -13.13
N ARG A 124 -6.31 27.65 -12.04
CA ARG A 124 -5.10 28.48 -12.11
C ARG A 124 -4.18 28.25 -10.93
N LEU A 125 -2.90 28.51 -11.16
CA LEU A 125 -1.85 28.50 -10.15
C LEU A 125 -1.39 29.94 -9.91
N ALA A 126 -1.28 30.33 -8.64
CA ALA A 126 -0.76 31.63 -8.22
C ALA A 126 0.25 31.46 -7.08
N SER A 127 1.16 32.42 -6.94
CA SER A 127 2.05 32.56 -5.78
C SER A 127 1.64 33.82 -5.02
N GLU A 128 1.43 33.70 -3.71
CA GLU A 128 1.08 34.79 -2.81
C GLU A 128 1.99 34.68 -1.57
N ASP A 129 2.90 35.64 -1.37
CA ASP A 129 3.89 35.63 -0.29
C ASP A 129 4.66 34.28 -0.19
N ASP A 130 4.50 33.57 0.92
CA ASP A 130 5.10 32.26 1.22
C ASP A 130 4.18 31.08 0.81
N SER A 131 3.20 31.33 -0.05
CA SER A 131 2.18 30.34 -0.41
C SER A 131 2.04 30.14 -1.91
N LEU A 132 1.89 28.87 -2.30
CA LEU A 132 1.49 28.48 -3.64
C LEU A 132 0.05 27.99 -3.62
N LEU A 133 -0.78 28.64 -4.43
CA LEU A 133 -2.23 28.46 -4.41
C LEU A 133 -2.76 28.00 -5.75
N VAL A 134 -3.34 26.79 -5.76
CA VAL A 134 -4.16 26.31 -6.85
C VAL A 134 -5.60 26.69 -6.57
N THR A 135 -6.21 27.44 -7.48
CA THR A 135 -7.68 27.57 -7.53
C THR A 135 -8.18 26.54 -8.52
N LEU A 136 -8.96 25.55 -8.07
CA LEU A 136 -9.42 24.43 -8.87
C LEU A 136 -10.90 24.61 -9.26
N ALA A 137 -11.15 24.71 -10.56
CA ALA A 137 -12.48 24.89 -11.14
C ALA A 137 -13.45 23.75 -10.77
N GLU A 138 -14.75 24.02 -10.78
CA GLU A 138 -15.78 23.02 -10.54
C GLU A 138 -15.72 21.84 -11.53
N ALA A 139 -15.64 22.14 -12.83
CA ALA A 139 -15.50 21.12 -13.87
C ALA A 139 -14.28 20.21 -13.61
N ASP A 140 -13.19 20.77 -13.12
CA ASP A 140 -11.94 20.03 -12.89
C ASP A 140 -11.96 19.22 -11.60
N ARG A 141 -12.69 19.68 -10.58
CA ARG A 141 -13.01 18.87 -9.39
C ARG A 141 -13.84 17.65 -9.78
N HIS A 142 -14.84 17.81 -10.64
CA HIS A 142 -15.62 16.68 -11.14
C HIS A 142 -14.79 15.72 -12.01
N ARG A 143 -13.94 16.25 -12.90
CA ARG A 143 -12.99 15.42 -13.68
C ARG A 143 -12.04 14.66 -12.77
N LEU A 144 -11.49 15.33 -11.76
CA LEU A 144 -10.64 14.68 -10.76
C LEU A 144 -11.40 13.63 -9.95
N ALA A 145 -12.69 13.83 -9.66
CA ALA A 145 -13.50 12.87 -8.92
C ALA A 145 -13.89 11.62 -9.74
N ALA A 146 -13.85 11.68 -11.07
CA ALA A 146 -14.21 10.58 -11.94
C ALA A 146 -13.38 9.31 -11.62
N PRO A 147 -13.99 8.13 -11.43
CA PRO A 147 -13.28 6.91 -11.01
C PRO A 147 -12.10 6.53 -11.89
N GLU A 148 -12.22 6.77 -13.20
CA GLU A 148 -11.23 6.47 -14.25
C GLU A 148 -10.10 7.51 -14.35
N ALA A 149 -10.27 8.70 -13.76
CA ALA A 149 -9.27 9.76 -13.84
C ALA A 149 -8.20 9.60 -12.74
N GLU A 150 -6.94 9.48 -13.13
CA GLU A 150 -5.82 9.50 -12.18
C GLU A 150 -5.50 10.91 -11.65
N GLY A 151 -5.84 11.94 -12.42
CA GLY A 151 -5.55 13.32 -12.10
C GLY A 151 -6.02 14.32 -13.14
N VAL A 152 -5.75 15.60 -12.89
CA VAL A 152 -5.95 16.73 -13.80
C VAL A 152 -4.64 17.49 -14.00
N TYR A 153 -4.41 17.95 -15.22
CA TYR A 153 -3.10 18.42 -15.69
C TYR A 153 -3.24 19.76 -16.42
N PHE A 154 -2.36 20.70 -16.11
CA PHE A 154 -2.43 22.08 -16.59
C PHE A 154 -1.04 22.65 -16.90
N GLU A 155 -1.03 23.73 -17.68
CA GLU A 155 0.15 24.55 -17.94
C GLU A 155 -0.22 26.03 -17.83
N THR A 156 0.60 26.82 -17.14
CA THR A 156 0.38 28.26 -17.02
C THR A 156 0.70 28.97 -18.34
N SER A 157 -0.12 29.95 -18.71
CA SER A 157 0.11 30.78 -19.90
C SER A 157 1.18 31.86 -19.73
N ALA A 158 1.65 32.10 -18.50
CA ALA A 158 2.71 33.08 -18.20
C ALA A 158 4.11 32.53 -18.52
N GLU A 159 5.06 33.40 -18.86
CA GLU A 159 6.47 33.03 -19.04
C GLU A 159 7.30 33.31 -17.76
N PRO A 160 8.11 32.33 -17.29
CA PRO A 160 8.28 30.99 -17.86
C PRO A 160 7.07 30.08 -17.59
N SER A 161 6.70 29.27 -18.59
CA SER A 161 5.57 28.33 -18.42
C SER A 161 5.89 27.26 -17.37
N LEU A 162 4.94 27.02 -16.48
CA LEU A 162 5.02 26.02 -15.43
C LEU A 162 3.85 25.05 -15.58
N ARG A 163 4.16 23.75 -15.59
CA ARG A 163 3.13 22.71 -15.56
C ARG A 163 2.73 22.40 -14.13
N PHE A 164 1.43 22.20 -13.88
CA PHE A 164 0.98 21.76 -12.57
C PHE A 164 -0.06 20.65 -12.68
N TYR A 165 0.02 19.71 -11.74
CA TYR A 165 -0.73 18.46 -11.78
C TYR A 165 -1.36 18.19 -10.42
N ILE A 166 -2.61 17.71 -10.42
CA ILE A 166 -3.30 17.24 -9.21
C ILE A 166 -3.68 15.78 -9.47
N GLU A 167 -3.06 14.85 -8.75
CA GLU A 167 -3.21 13.40 -8.92
C GLU A 167 -3.79 12.75 -7.65
N LYS A 168 -4.48 11.63 -7.81
CA LYS A 168 -4.90 10.77 -6.69
C LYS A 168 -3.72 9.94 -6.20
N ASP A 169 -3.47 9.94 -4.89
CA ASP A 169 -2.48 9.05 -4.24
C ASP A 169 -3.13 7.75 -3.73
N PHE A 170 -4.17 7.28 -4.43
CA PHE A 170 -4.92 6.09 -4.07
C PHE A 170 -5.40 5.38 -5.33
N PRO A 171 -5.66 4.06 -5.27
CA PRO A 171 -6.11 3.30 -6.43
C PRO A 171 -7.39 3.91 -6.99
N CYS A 172 -7.37 4.26 -8.26
CA CYS A 172 -8.57 4.52 -9.02
C CYS A 172 -9.38 3.22 -9.05
N VAL A 173 -10.65 3.28 -8.65
CA VAL A 173 -11.56 2.13 -8.72
C VAL A 173 -11.71 1.83 -10.21
N HIS A 174 -10.96 0.84 -10.69
CA HIS A 174 -11.30 0.18 -11.93
C HIS A 174 -12.56 -0.60 -11.58
N PRO A 175 -13.75 -0.24 -12.09
CA PRO A 175 -14.82 -1.22 -12.09
C PRO A 175 -14.21 -2.45 -12.75
N ARG A 176 -14.21 -3.58 -12.03
CA ARG A 176 -13.79 -4.84 -12.66
C ARG A 176 -14.63 -4.95 -13.92
N ALA A 177 -14.00 -5.12 -15.07
CA ALA A 177 -14.72 -5.40 -16.30
C ALA A 177 -15.74 -6.51 -15.98
N ALA A 178 -16.96 -6.41 -16.51
CA ALA A 178 -18.00 -7.40 -16.20
C ALA A 178 -17.52 -8.84 -16.53
N GLU A 179 -16.58 -8.95 -17.48
CA GLU A 179 -15.88 -10.17 -17.89
C GLU A 179 -14.89 -10.72 -16.85
N ALA A 180 -14.40 -9.87 -15.94
CA ALA A 180 -13.50 -10.21 -14.84
C ALA A 180 -14.24 -10.40 -13.50
N LEU A 181 -15.56 -10.21 -13.48
CA LEU A 181 -16.40 -10.78 -12.44
C LEU A 181 -16.43 -12.28 -12.71
N GLU A 182 -15.89 -13.07 -11.78
CA GLU A 182 -16.06 -14.51 -11.90
C GLU A 182 -17.56 -14.80 -11.99
N PRO A 183 -17.99 -15.64 -12.96
CA PRO A 183 -19.37 -16.12 -12.97
C PRO A 183 -19.65 -16.71 -11.59
N ALA A 184 -20.89 -16.61 -11.10
CA ALA A 184 -21.27 -17.22 -9.84
C ALA A 184 -20.90 -18.72 -9.89
N GLY A 185 -19.75 -19.06 -9.33
CA GLY A 185 -19.22 -20.41 -9.37
C GLY A 185 -20.17 -21.31 -8.60
N GLU A 186 -20.28 -22.56 -9.03
CA GLU A 186 -20.92 -23.60 -8.25
C GLU A 186 -20.30 -23.59 -6.86
N THR A 187 -21.06 -23.11 -5.88
CA THR A 187 -20.62 -23.13 -4.50
C THR A 187 -20.64 -24.60 -4.10
N PHE A 188 -19.47 -25.16 -3.79
CA PHE A 188 -19.38 -26.55 -3.35
C PHE A 188 -20.35 -26.73 -2.19
N ALA A 189 -21.38 -27.57 -2.37
CA ALA A 189 -22.30 -27.86 -1.28
C ALA A 189 -21.47 -28.48 -0.16
N PRO A 190 -21.40 -27.87 1.03
CA PRO A 190 -20.62 -28.43 2.11
C PRO A 190 -21.14 -29.83 2.41
N PRO A 191 -20.26 -30.83 2.63
CA PRO A 191 -20.67 -32.16 3.05
C PRO A 191 -21.56 -32.07 4.30
N ALA A 192 -22.52 -32.99 4.44
CA ALA A 192 -23.55 -32.92 5.49
C ALA A 192 -23.00 -32.83 6.92
N ASP A 193 -21.78 -33.32 7.14
CA ASP A 193 -21.06 -33.36 8.41
C ASP A 193 -20.18 -32.11 8.66
N PHE A 194 -20.12 -31.14 7.73
CA PHE A 194 -19.30 -29.94 7.88
C PHE A 194 -19.68 -29.11 9.11
N ALA A 195 -20.97 -28.97 9.38
CA ALA A 195 -21.46 -28.22 10.53
C ALA A 195 -21.13 -28.90 11.87
N ALA A 196 -21.16 -30.23 11.90
CA ALA A 196 -20.81 -31.02 13.09
C ALA A 196 -19.31 -30.88 13.41
N ARG A 197 -18.44 -31.04 12.41
CA ARG A 197 -16.99 -30.89 12.56
C ARG A 197 -16.57 -29.48 13.01
N LYS A 198 -17.26 -28.45 12.51
CA LYS A 198 -17.01 -27.06 12.90
C LYS A 198 -17.43 -26.73 14.35
N ALA A 199 -18.35 -27.52 14.94
CA ALA A 199 -18.81 -27.31 16.31
C ALA A 199 -17.89 -27.97 17.36
N GLU A 200 -16.97 -28.85 16.92
CA GLU A 200 -16.00 -29.54 17.78
C GLU A 200 -14.61 -28.84 17.83
N GLU A 201 -14.37 -27.82 17.00
CA GLU A 201 -13.20 -26.91 17.03
C GLU A 201 -13.44 -25.66 17.90
#